data_AF-A0A4P7QDD4-F1
#
_entry.id   AF-A0A4P7QDD4-F1
#
_cell.length_a   1.000
_cell.length_b   1.000
_cell.length_c   1.000
_cell.angle_alpha   90.00
_cell.angle_beta   90.00
_cell.angle_gamma   90.00
#
_symmetry.space_group_name_H-M   'P 1'
#
loop_
_entity.id
_entity.type
_entity.pdbx_description
1 polymer ?
#
loop_
_entity_poly.entity_id
_entity_poly.type
_entity_poly.pdbx_seq_one_letter_code
_entity_poly.pdbx_strand_id
1 'polypeptide(L)'
;MAWIFDPLTLVLLAGAVAVSAFGRRSRLVGRVGPWVGEGAQKTPRDGPRLKAEPLDIAADVELFAACLRAGVGVTRAVGAVADAAGPGSRETWLLVGSLLAVGVSPERAWAPTEGIEGLQDVATLVVLSEQSGAAIAGGCERIVDSLRADSAAHATAAAERAGVLIALPLALCFLPAFVVLGLVPVVISLGSQLL
;
A
#
# COMPACT_ATOMS: atom_id res chain seq x y z
N MET A 1 55.15 39.71 -3.33
CA MET A 1 54.89 38.91 -2.12
C MET A 1 53.37 38.78 -1.99
N ALA A 2 52.86 37.59 -2.32
CA ALA A 2 51.56 37.03 -1.98
C ALA A 2 50.27 37.87 -2.18
N TRP A 3 49.73 37.90 -3.41
CA TRP A 3 48.28 38.04 -3.67
C TRP A 3 47.72 36.67 -4.11
N ILE A 4 47.93 35.65 -3.27
CA ILE A 4 47.65 34.22 -3.57
C ILE A 4 46.27 33.76 -3.07
N PHE A 5 45.41 34.69 -2.65
CA PHE A 5 44.02 34.38 -2.31
C PHE A 5 43.10 34.88 -3.42
N ASP A 6 43.13 34.21 -4.56
CA ASP A 6 42.08 34.39 -5.56
C ASP A 6 40.77 33.88 -4.93
N PRO A 7 39.75 34.72 -4.71
CA PRO A 7 38.48 34.29 -4.14
C PRO A 7 37.84 33.19 -5.00
N LEU A 8 38.17 33.17 -6.29
CA LEU A 8 37.89 32.09 -7.24
C LEU A 8 38.47 30.74 -6.80
N THR A 9 39.71 30.68 -6.34
CA THR A 9 40.33 29.43 -5.89
C THR A 9 39.72 28.91 -4.58
N LEU A 10 39.32 29.80 -3.66
CA LEU A 10 38.59 29.42 -2.44
C LEU A 10 37.17 28.94 -2.74
N VAL A 11 36.47 29.58 -3.68
CA VAL A 11 35.14 29.15 -4.14
C VAL A 11 35.23 27.80 -4.86
N LEU A 12 36.24 27.60 -5.71
CA LEU A 12 36.45 26.34 -6.42
C LEU A 12 36.86 25.20 -5.46
N LEU A 13 37.70 25.48 -4.47
CA LEU A 13 38.06 24.51 -3.43
C LEU A 13 36.88 24.19 -2.50
N ALA A 14 36.09 25.19 -2.09
CA ALA A 14 34.89 24.97 -1.29
C ALA A 14 33.82 24.17 -2.06
N GLY A 15 33.64 24.45 -3.35
CA GLY A 15 32.77 23.69 -4.25
C GLY A 15 33.25 22.24 -4.41
N ALA A 16 34.55 22.02 -4.62
CA ALA A 16 35.13 20.68 -4.74
C ALA A 16 35.05 19.88 -3.42
N VAL A 17 35.21 20.54 -2.27
CA VAL A 17 35.05 19.91 -0.94
C VAL A 17 33.58 19.58 -0.65
N ALA A 18 32.64 20.46 -1.02
CA ALA A 18 31.21 20.19 -0.88
C ALA A 18 30.75 19.01 -1.75
N VAL A 19 31.18 18.97 -3.02
CA VAL A 19 30.87 17.86 -3.95
C VAL A 19 31.48 16.54 -3.47
N SER A 20 32.72 16.55 -2.94
CA SER A 20 33.39 15.34 -2.46
C SER A 20 32.97 14.88 -1.06
N ALA A 21 32.41 15.77 -0.22
CA ALA A 21 31.75 15.40 1.04
C ALA A 21 30.36 14.81 0.78
N PHE A 22 29.62 15.37 -0.19
CA PHE A 22 28.30 14.91 -0.58
C PHE A 22 28.34 13.54 -1.31
N GLY A 23 29.33 13.33 -2.17
CA GLY A 23 29.61 12.04 -2.83
C GLY A 23 30.10 10.93 -1.89
N ARG A 24 30.55 11.26 -0.67
CA ARG A 24 30.91 10.28 0.37
C ARG A 24 29.70 9.89 1.22
N ARG A 25 28.78 10.84 1.47
CA ARG A 25 27.53 10.58 2.22
C ARG A 25 26.50 9.81 1.39
N SER A 26 26.52 9.97 0.07
CA SER A 26 25.72 9.13 -0.84
C SER A 26 26.18 7.66 -0.89
N ARG A 27 27.42 7.34 -0.50
CA ARG A 27 27.87 5.94 -0.36
C ARG A 27 27.38 5.26 0.91
N LEU A 28 26.92 6.01 1.92
CA LEU A 28 26.20 5.45 3.07
C LEU A 28 24.71 5.21 2.74
N VAL A 29 24.22 5.81 1.66
CA VAL A 29 22.97 5.47 0.96
C VAL A 29 23.22 4.32 -0.06
N GLY A 30 24.39 3.66 0.01
CA GLY A 30 24.70 2.42 -0.71
C GLY A 30 24.03 1.16 -0.14
N ARG A 31 23.17 1.32 0.87
CA ARG A 31 22.18 0.31 1.28
C ARG A 31 20.76 0.82 1.11
N VAL A 32 20.51 1.63 0.09
CA VAL A 32 19.21 1.56 -0.58
C VAL A 32 19.28 0.22 -1.33
N GLY A 33 18.74 -0.82 -0.69
CA GLY A 33 18.50 -2.09 -1.35
C GLY A 33 17.71 -1.87 -2.64
N PRO A 34 17.56 -2.89 -3.50
CA PRO A 34 16.77 -2.76 -4.71
C PRO A 34 15.30 -2.52 -4.33
N TRP A 35 14.95 -1.25 -4.14
CA TRP A 35 13.59 -0.76 -3.90
C TRP A 35 13.29 0.22 -5.03
N VAL A 36 13.46 -0.29 -6.26
CA VAL A 36 12.59 0.10 -7.36
C VAL A 36 11.19 -0.17 -6.84
N GLY A 37 10.38 0.88 -6.76
CA GLY A 37 9.05 0.80 -6.17
C GLY A 37 8.26 -0.37 -6.76
N GLU A 38 7.66 -1.14 -5.86
CA GLU A 38 6.56 -2.07 -6.05
C GLU A 38 5.32 -1.37 -6.64
N GLY A 39 5.48 -0.67 -7.77
CA GLY A 39 4.42 -0.57 -8.74
C GLY A 39 4.35 -1.93 -9.40
N ALA A 40 3.58 -2.85 -8.80
CA ALA A 40 3.37 -4.25 -9.16
C ALA A 40 3.69 -4.58 -10.62
N GLN A 41 4.98 -4.76 -10.92
CA GLN A 41 5.44 -5.21 -12.22
C GLN A 41 5.24 -6.71 -12.16
N LYS A 42 4.05 -7.17 -12.60
CA LYS A 42 3.66 -8.59 -12.62
C LYS A 42 4.81 -9.41 -13.20
N THR A 43 5.55 -10.10 -12.33
CA THR A 43 6.59 -11.01 -12.79
C THR A 43 5.94 -12.37 -12.99
N PRO A 44 6.37 -13.17 -13.98
CA PRO A 44 5.93 -14.57 -14.14
C PRO A 44 6.23 -15.48 -12.92
N ARG A 45 6.82 -14.93 -11.85
CA ARG A 45 7.14 -15.54 -10.56
C ARG A 45 6.22 -15.08 -9.42
N ASP A 46 5.23 -14.22 -9.68
CA ASP A 46 4.07 -14.13 -8.81
C ASP A 46 3.43 -15.52 -8.88
N GLY A 47 3.75 -16.37 -7.89
CA GLY A 47 3.19 -17.71 -7.77
C GLY A 47 1.66 -17.63 -7.76
N PRO A 48 0.95 -18.77 -7.74
CA PRO A 48 -0.49 -18.74 -7.59
C PRO A 48 -0.83 -17.84 -6.40
N ARG A 49 -1.71 -16.83 -6.59
CA ARG A 49 -2.18 -15.94 -5.52
C ARG A 49 -2.98 -16.78 -4.53
N LEU A 50 -2.27 -17.46 -3.65
CA LEU A 50 -2.83 -18.34 -2.63
C LEU A 50 -3.31 -17.52 -1.42
N LYS A 51 -2.91 -16.25 -1.32
CA LYS A 51 -3.35 -15.35 -0.28
C LYS A 51 -4.60 -14.59 -0.74
N ALA A 52 -5.61 -14.56 0.12
CA ALA A 52 -6.77 -13.71 -0.05
C ALA A 52 -6.36 -12.23 -0.05
N GLU A 53 -6.51 -11.56 -1.19
CA GLU A 53 -6.35 -10.11 -1.28
C GLU A 53 -7.60 -9.40 -0.74
N PRO A 54 -7.49 -8.25 -0.05
CA PRO A 54 -8.63 -7.57 0.56
C PRO A 54 -9.76 -7.24 -0.42
N LEU A 55 -9.42 -6.85 -1.66
CA LEU A 55 -10.42 -6.55 -2.70
C LEU A 55 -11.10 -7.80 -3.27
N ASP A 56 -10.41 -8.95 -3.29
CA ASP A 56 -11.02 -10.22 -3.68
C ASP A 56 -12.03 -10.66 -2.62
N ILE A 57 -11.69 -10.52 -1.33
CA ILE A 57 -12.63 -10.76 -0.23
C ILE A 57 -13.81 -9.80 -0.27
N ALA A 58 -13.58 -8.51 -0.56
CA ALA A 58 -14.67 -7.54 -0.71
C ALA A 58 -15.65 -7.96 -1.82
N ALA A 59 -15.16 -8.48 -2.94
CA ALA A 59 -16.01 -8.98 -4.03
C ALA A 59 -16.80 -10.23 -3.62
N ASP A 60 -16.18 -11.17 -2.91
CA ASP A 60 -16.85 -12.37 -2.37
C ASP A 60 -17.99 -11.99 -1.40
N VAL A 61 -17.73 -11.06 -0.48
CA VAL A 61 -18.70 -10.58 0.52
C VAL A 61 -19.82 -9.77 -0.15
N GLU A 62 -19.51 -8.99 -1.19
CA GLU A 62 -20.52 -8.26 -1.97
C GLU A 62 -21.45 -9.20 -2.73
N LEU A 63 -20.91 -10.27 -3.32
CA LEU A 63 -21.69 -11.32 -3.96
C LEU A 63 -22.57 -12.06 -2.94
N PHE A 64 -22.02 -12.42 -1.78
CA PHE A 64 -22.78 -13.02 -0.69
C PHE A 64 -23.95 -12.13 -0.28
N ALA A 65 -23.72 -10.84 -0.05
CA ALA A 65 -24.75 -9.86 0.27
C ALA A 65 -25.81 -9.75 -0.84
N ALA A 66 -25.39 -9.74 -2.10
CA ALA A 66 -26.30 -9.69 -3.25
C ALA A 66 -27.22 -10.93 -3.31
N CYS A 67 -26.69 -12.12 -3.04
CA CYS A 67 -27.48 -13.34 -2.93
C CYS A 67 -28.52 -13.24 -1.79
N LEU A 68 -28.11 -12.77 -0.62
CA LEU A 68 -29.02 -12.62 0.52
C LEU A 68 -30.14 -11.59 0.24
N ARG A 69 -29.82 -10.45 -0.39
CA ARG A 69 -30.81 -9.44 -0.82
C ARG A 69 -31.78 -9.99 -1.86
N ALA A 70 -31.33 -10.91 -2.71
CA ALA A 70 -32.18 -11.63 -3.66
C ALA A 70 -33.06 -12.71 -2.99
N GLY A 71 -32.98 -12.87 -1.67
CA GLY A 71 -33.74 -13.86 -0.91
C GLY A 71 -33.15 -15.26 -0.93
N VAL A 72 -31.90 -15.42 -1.39
CA VAL A 72 -31.19 -16.70 -1.35
C VAL A 72 -30.76 -16.99 0.09
N GLY A 73 -31.02 -18.21 0.58
CA GLY A 73 -30.60 -18.63 1.92
C GLY A 73 -29.07 -18.75 2.04
N VAL A 74 -28.55 -18.60 3.27
CA VAL A 74 -27.10 -18.54 3.58
C VAL A 74 -26.31 -19.68 2.95
N THR A 75 -26.73 -20.94 3.13
CA THR A 75 -26.00 -22.10 2.58
C THR A 75 -25.88 -22.07 1.05
N ARG A 76 -26.93 -21.63 0.35
CA ARG A 76 -26.91 -21.50 -1.12
C ARG A 76 -26.06 -20.31 -1.57
N ALA A 77 -26.13 -19.20 -0.83
CA ALA A 77 -25.31 -18.03 -1.10
C ALA A 77 -23.82 -18.35 -0.94
N VAL A 78 -23.43 -19.09 0.11
CA VAL A 78 -22.06 -19.59 0.30
C VAL A 78 -21.61 -20.44 -0.89
N GLY A 79 -22.46 -21.36 -1.38
CA GLY A 79 -22.14 -22.16 -2.56
C GLY A 79 -21.90 -21.31 -3.81
N ALA A 80 -22.77 -20.31 -4.06
CA ALA A 80 -22.62 -19.40 -5.19
C ALA A 80 -21.32 -18.59 -5.11
N VAL A 81 -20.92 -18.16 -3.90
CA VAL A 81 -19.66 -17.46 -3.69
C VAL A 81 -18.48 -18.39 -3.89
N ALA A 82 -18.53 -19.62 -3.37
CA ALA A 82 -17.46 -20.61 -3.54
C ALA A 82 -17.16 -20.92 -5.03
N ASP A 83 -18.19 -20.94 -5.87
CA ASP A 83 -18.05 -21.13 -7.32
C ASP A 83 -17.31 -19.96 -7.99
N ALA A 84 -17.61 -18.73 -7.56
CA ALA A 84 -17.02 -17.50 -8.10
C ALA A 84 -15.68 -17.10 -7.46
N ALA A 85 -15.41 -17.58 -6.25
CA ALA A 85 -14.28 -17.15 -5.42
C ALA A 85 -12.93 -17.45 -6.06
N GLY A 86 -12.00 -16.52 -5.84
CA GLY A 86 -10.61 -16.65 -6.24
C GLY A 86 -9.84 -17.72 -5.45
N PRO A 87 -8.64 -18.10 -5.90
CA PRO A 87 -7.84 -19.14 -5.26
C PRO A 87 -7.48 -18.88 -3.79
N GLY A 88 -7.47 -17.62 -3.35
CA GLY A 88 -7.14 -17.24 -1.96
C GLY A 88 -8.25 -17.46 -0.93
N SER A 89 -9.51 -17.61 -1.36
CA SER A 89 -10.68 -17.71 -0.46
C SER A 89 -11.61 -18.89 -0.81
N ARG A 90 -11.49 -19.47 -2.00
CA ARG A 90 -12.36 -20.55 -2.49
C ARG A 90 -12.43 -21.75 -1.55
N GLU A 91 -11.28 -22.24 -1.07
CA GLU A 91 -11.26 -23.43 -0.21
C GLU A 91 -12.00 -23.17 1.10
N THR A 92 -11.84 -21.97 1.68
CA THR A 92 -12.56 -21.55 2.88
C THR A 92 -14.07 -21.52 2.64
N TRP A 93 -14.53 -20.90 1.55
CA TRP A 93 -15.96 -20.87 1.21
C TRP A 93 -16.55 -22.26 0.95
N LEU A 94 -15.81 -23.15 0.26
CA LEU A 94 -16.21 -24.54 0.06
C LEU A 94 -16.35 -25.29 1.38
N LEU A 95 -15.39 -25.10 2.29
CA LEU A 95 -15.40 -25.74 3.60
C LEU A 95 -16.59 -25.26 4.43
N VAL A 96 -16.81 -23.94 4.53
CA VAL A 96 -17.98 -23.37 5.22
C VAL A 96 -19.28 -23.93 4.62
N GLY A 97 -19.40 -23.94 3.29
CA GLY A 97 -20.57 -24.47 2.60
C GLY A 97 -20.82 -25.96 2.92
N SER A 98 -19.76 -26.77 2.94
CA SER A 98 -19.85 -28.19 3.28
C SER A 98 -20.29 -28.43 4.73
N LEU A 99 -19.77 -27.64 5.68
CA LEU A 99 -20.12 -27.74 7.10
C LEU A 99 -21.59 -27.35 7.33
N LEU A 100 -22.05 -26.26 6.70
CA LEU A 100 -23.44 -25.84 6.73
C LEU A 100 -24.38 -26.88 6.09
N ALA A 101 -23.97 -27.51 4.99
CA ALA A 101 -24.77 -28.53 4.30
C ALA A 101 -25.00 -29.79 5.15
N VAL A 102 -24.05 -30.14 6.02
CA VAL A 102 -24.14 -31.28 6.96
C VAL A 102 -24.83 -30.87 8.28
N GLY A 103 -25.21 -29.59 8.45
CA GLY A 103 -25.93 -29.11 9.63
C GLY A 103 -25.04 -28.80 10.84
N VAL A 104 -23.75 -28.53 10.61
CA VAL A 104 -22.85 -28.03 11.66
C VAL A 104 -23.34 -26.66 12.13
N SER A 105 -23.25 -26.39 13.44
CA SER A 105 -23.70 -25.12 14.00
C SER A 105 -22.95 -23.93 13.38
N PRO A 106 -23.59 -22.76 13.20
CA PRO A 106 -22.98 -21.61 12.53
C PRO A 106 -21.61 -21.22 13.12
N GLU A 107 -21.45 -21.29 14.44
CA GLU A 107 -20.20 -20.93 15.12
C GLU A 107 -19.03 -21.83 14.67
N ARG A 108 -19.29 -23.12 14.50
CA ARG A 108 -18.28 -24.09 14.05
C ARG A 108 -18.13 -24.12 12.53
N ALA A 109 -19.22 -23.92 11.80
CA ALA A 109 -19.21 -23.93 10.35
C ALA A 109 -18.38 -22.77 9.78
N TRP A 110 -18.34 -21.64 10.48
CA TRP A 110 -17.61 -20.44 10.06
C TRP A 110 -16.21 -20.29 10.69
N ALA A 111 -15.82 -21.16 11.62
CA ALA A 111 -14.47 -21.19 12.21
C ALA A 111 -13.31 -21.19 11.16
N PRO A 112 -13.43 -21.81 9.98
CA PRO A 112 -12.38 -21.74 8.95
C PRO A 112 -12.07 -20.33 8.41
N THR A 113 -12.94 -19.35 8.68
CA THR A 113 -12.74 -17.95 8.27
C THR A 113 -11.84 -17.16 9.22
N GLU A 114 -11.48 -17.74 10.37
CA GLU A 114 -10.61 -17.10 11.36
C GLU A 114 -9.25 -16.71 10.76
N GLY A 115 -8.83 -15.47 11.00
CA GLY A 115 -7.56 -14.93 10.48
C GLY A 115 -7.64 -14.38 9.05
N ILE A 116 -8.80 -14.47 8.39
CA ILE A 116 -9.07 -13.80 7.11
C ILE A 116 -9.92 -12.56 7.39
N GLU A 117 -9.28 -11.39 7.30
CA GLU A 117 -9.93 -10.09 7.46
C GLU A 117 -11.13 -9.94 6.51
N GLY A 118 -12.22 -9.34 6.97
CA GLY A 118 -13.50 -9.30 6.25
C GLY A 118 -14.31 -10.60 6.37
N LEU A 119 -13.70 -11.77 6.18
CA LEU A 119 -14.41 -13.05 6.24
C LEU A 119 -14.78 -13.43 7.69
N GLN A 120 -13.88 -13.18 8.63
CA GLN A 120 -14.13 -13.29 10.07
C GLN A 120 -15.25 -12.35 10.55
N ASP A 121 -15.37 -11.18 9.92
CA ASP A 121 -16.40 -10.20 10.27
C ASP A 121 -17.76 -10.67 9.78
N VAL A 122 -17.81 -11.26 8.57
CA VAL A 122 -19.01 -11.95 8.06
C VAL A 122 -19.41 -13.11 8.97
N ALA A 123 -18.46 -13.95 9.41
CA ALA A 123 -18.74 -15.04 10.35
C ALA A 123 -19.40 -14.53 11.63
N THR A 124 -18.85 -13.46 12.21
CA THR A 124 -19.39 -12.81 13.41
C THR A 124 -20.81 -12.29 13.17
N LEU A 125 -21.05 -11.62 12.04
CA LEU A 125 -22.38 -11.15 11.67
C LEU A 125 -23.39 -12.29 11.51
N VAL A 126 -23.00 -13.39 10.86
CA VAL A 126 -23.88 -14.53 10.63
C VAL A 126 -24.28 -15.20 11.95
N VAL A 127 -23.33 -15.37 12.87
CA VAL A 127 -23.59 -15.93 14.21
C VAL A 127 -24.53 -15.03 15.02
N LEU A 128 -24.35 -13.71 14.95
CA LEU A 128 -25.15 -12.75 15.73
C LEU A 128 -26.53 -12.44 15.15
N SER A 129 -26.74 -12.63 13.84
CA SER A 129 -27.94 -12.13 13.14
C SER A 129 -29.16 -13.06 13.24
N GLU A 130 -29.13 -14.11 14.07
CA GLU A 130 -30.19 -15.13 14.18
C GLU A 130 -30.66 -15.64 12.79
N GLN A 131 -29.75 -15.72 11.82
CA GLN A 131 -30.02 -16.15 10.42
C GLN A 131 -30.95 -15.23 9.61
N SER A 132 -31.14 -13.97 10.04
CA SER A 132 -31.84 -12.95 9.24
C SER A 132 -30.96 -12.49 8.06
N GLY A 133 -31.29 -12.95 6.84
CA GLY A 133 -30.55 -12.62 5.63
C GLY A 133 -30.47 -11.13 5.31
N ALA A 134 -31.53 -10.36 5.61
CA ALA A 134 -31.54 -8.91 5.39
C ALA A 134 -30.59 -8.16 6.34
N ALA A 135 -30.52 -8.58 7.61
CA ALA A 135 -29.60 -8.00 8.59
C ALA A 135 -28.14 -8.32 8.24
N ILE A 136 -27.88 -9.57 7.83
CA ILE A 136 -26.55 -10.01 7.39
C ILE A 136 -26.12 -9.23 6.14
N ALA A 137 -27.01 -9.08 5.15
CA ALA A 137 -26.70 -8.34 3.93
C ALA A 137 -26.31 -6.88 4.22
N GLY A 138 -27.07 -6.17 5.06
CA GLY A 138 -26.74 -4.80 5.45
C GLY A 138 -25.45 -4.70 6.29
N GLY A 139 -25.08 -5.75 7.03
CA GLY A 139 -23.79 -5.84 7.70
C GLY A 139 -22.62 -6.07 6.74
N CYS A 140 -22.82 -6.94 5.74
CA CYS A 140 -21.83 -7.23 4.70
C CYS A 140 -21.49 -5.98 3.87
N GLU A 141 -22.47 -5.12 3.56
CA GLU A 141 -22.23 -3.84 2.88
C GLU A 141 -21.21 -2.96 3.64
N ARG A 142 -21.33 -2.87 4.97
CA ARG A 142 -20.36 -2.11 5.79
C ARG A 142 -18.96 -2.71 5.76
N ILE A 143 -18.85 -4.05 5.74
CA ILE A 143 -17.56 -4.74 5.63
C ILE A 143 -16.92 -4.42 4.27
N VAL A 144 -17.70 -4.51 3.18
CA VAL A 144 -17.23 -4.19 1.82
C VAL A 144 -16.74 -2.75 1.74
N ASP A 145 -17.49 -1.80 2.30
CA ASP A 145 -17.10 -0.40 2.32
C ASP A 145 -15.79 -0.17 3.10
N SER A 146 -15.62 -0.84 4.25
CA SER A 146 -14.37 -0.79 5.02
C SER A 146 -13.18 -1.30 4.22
N LEU A 147 -13.28 -2.52 3.66
CA LEU A 147 -12.21 -3.14 2.87
C LEU A 147 -11.80 -2.28 1.67
N ARG A 148 -12.78 -1.65 0.99
CA ARG A 148 -12.54 -0.73 -0.12
C ARG A 148 -11.89 0.57 0.35
N ALA A 149 -12.35 1.14 1.45
CA ALA A 149 -11.77 2.36 2.03
C ALA A 149 -10.31 2.14 2.46
N ASP A 150 -10.02 1.03 3.12
CA ASP A 150 -8.66 0.68 3.55
C ASP A 150 -7.73 0.46 2.35
N SER A 151 -8.21 -0.25 1.33
CA SER A 151 -7.48 -0.44 0.07
C SER A 151 -7.18 0.88 -0.63
N ALA A 152 -8.15 1.80 -0.66
CA ALA A 152 -7.98 3.13 -1.26
C ALA A 152 -7.01 4.00 -0.45
N ALA A 153 -7.06 3.93 0.88
CA ALA A 153 -6.12 4.62 1.77
C ALA A 153 -4.68 4.13 1.55
N HIS A 154 -4.47 2.81 1.43
CA HIS A 154 -3.17 2.24 1.11
C HIS A 154 -2.63 2.68 -0.25
N ALA A 155 -3.48 2.69 -1.28
CA ALA A 155 -3.11 3.17 -2.61
C ALA A 155 -2.73 4.66 -2.61
N THR A 156 -3.49 5.49 -1.88
CA THR A 156 -3.23 6.92 -1.75
C THR A 156 -1.91 7.18 -1.04
N ALA A 157 -1.66 6.50 0.09
CA ALA A 157 -0.40 6.62 0.83
C ALA A 157 0.81 6.17 -0.02
N ALA A 158 0.66 5.15 -0.87
CA ALA A 158 1.70 4.73 -1.80
C ALA A 158 1.97 5.81 -2.87
N ALA A 159 0.93 6.44 -3.41
CA ALA A 159 1.05 7.52 -4.39
C ALA A 159 1.75 8.76 -3.81
N GLU A 160 1.41 9.17 -2.58
CA GLU A 160 2.06 10.29 -1.89
C GLU A 160 3.56 10.04 -1.68
N ARG A 161 3.92 8.82 -1.25
CA ARG A 161 5.32 8.43 -1.07
C ARG A 161 6.08 8.40 -2.39
N ALA A 162 5.44 7.98 -3.48
CA ALA A 162 6.05 8.01 -4.81
C ALA A 162 6.39 9.45 -5.23
N GLY A 163 5.51 10.41 -4.96
CA GLY A 163 5.77 11.83 -5.23
C GLY A 163 7.01 12.35 -4.51
N VAL A 164 7.16 12.03 -3.22
CA VAL A 164 8.36 12.39 -2.44
C VAL A 164 9.60 11.71 -3.00
N LEU A 165 9.53 10.42 -3.33
CA LEU A 165 10.65 9.66 -3.87
C LEU A 165 11.11 10.17 -5.24
N ILE A 166 10.20 10.68 -6.07
CA ILE A 166 10.52 11.28 -7.38
C ILE A 166 11.14 12.68 -7.21
N ALA A 167 10.60 13.50 -6.30
CA ALA A 167 11.06 14.86 -6.10
C ALA A 167 12.40 14.96 -5.33
N LEU A 168 12.65 14.04 -4.40
CA LEU A 168 13.86 14.01 -3.57
C LEU A 168 15.18 14.03 -4.37
N PRO A 169 15.42 13.15 -5.37
CA PRO A 169 16.66 13.18 -6.15
C PRO A 169 16.79 14.47 -6.98
N LEU A 170 15.68 15.04 -7.46
CA LEU A 170 15.70 16.30 -8.20
C LEU A 170 16.13 17.46 -7.28
N ALA A 171 15.51 17.56 -6.09
CA ALA A 171 15.87 18.55 -5.08
C ALA A 171 17.35 18.40 -4.64
N LEU A 172 17.80 17.15 -4.47
CA LEU A 172 19.18 16.82 -4.11
C LEU A 172 20.18 17.26 -5.20
N CYS A 173 19.79 17.19 -6.47
CA CYS A 173 20.61 17.66 -7.60
C CYS A 173 20.56 19.19 -7.77
N PHE A 174 19.41 19.81 -7.49
CA PHE A 174 19.21 21.25 -7.70
C PHE A 174 19.87 22.10 -6.62
N LEU A 175 19.89 21.62 -5.38
CA LEU A 175 20.47 22.35 -4.24
C LEU A 175 21.95 22.76 -4.45
N PRO A 176 22.88 21.88 -4.84
CA PRO A 176 24.27 22.28 -5.08
C PRO A 176 24.41 23.23 -6.28
N ALA A 177 23.63 23.02 -7.34
CA ALA A 177 23.65 23.91 -8.50
C ALA A 177 23.17 25.32 -8.15
N PHE A 178 22.09 25.44 -7.37
CA PHE A 178 21.57 26.72 -6.88
C PHE A 178 22.58 27.48 -6.01
N VAL A 179 23.33 26.77 -5.16
CA VAL A 179 24.36 27.42 -4.32
C VAL A 179 25.47 28.02 -5.18
N VAL A 180 26.01 27.26 -6.14
CA VAL A 180 27.11 27.70 -7.00
C VAL A 180 26.69 28.80 -7.96
N LEU A 181 25.52 28.67 -8.59
CA LEU A 181 25.06 29.58 -9.64
C LEU A 181 24.31 30.80 -9.10
N GLY A 182 23.60 30.67 -7.98
CA GLY A 182 22.72 31.71 -7.45
C GLY A 182 23.27 32.39 -6.19
N LEU A 183 23.56 31.60 -5.14
CA LEU A 183 23.86 32.15 -3.82
C LEU A 183 25.28 32.73 -3.71
N VAL A 184 26.29 32.02 -4.21
CA VAL A 184 27.70 32.43 -4.12
C VAL A 184 27.95 33.82 -4.76
N PRO A 185 27.49 34.11 -6.00
CA PRO A 185 27.73 35.42 -6.62
C PRO A 185 27.09 36.59 -5.86
N VAL A 186 25.89 36.37 -5.30
CA VAL A 186 25.14 37.40 -4.56
C VAL A 186 25.85 37.75 -3.25
N VAL A 187 26.33 36.76 -2.51
CA VAL A 187 27.07 36.98 -1.26
C VAL A 187 28.39 37.73 -1.52
N ILE A 188 29.10 37.39 -2.60
CA ILE A 188 30.33 38.08 -3.00
C ILE A 188 30.04 39.56 -3.31
N SER A 189 28.99 39.83 -4.10
CA SER A 189 28.61 41.20 -4.45
C SER A 189 28.24 42.05 -3.24
N LEU A 190 27.51 41.50 -2.27
CA LEU A 190 27.14 42.22 -1.05
C LEU A 190 28.35 42.46 -0.14
N GLY A 191 29.22 41.46 0.01
CA GLY A 191 30.47 41.59 0.76
C GLY A 191 31.38 42.68 0.20
N SER A 192 31.43 42.83 -1.13
CA SER A 192 32.24 43.88 -1.79
C SER A 192 31.72 45.31 -1.63
N GLN A 193 30.45 45.50 -1.25
CA GLN A 193 29.88 46.84 -1.04
C GLN A 193 30.05 47.34 0.41
N LEU A 194 30.34 46.43 1.35
CA LEU A 194 30.47 46.71 2.78
C LEU A 194 31.93 46.82 3.25
N LEU A 195 32.89 46.45 2.40
CA LEU A 195 34.33 46.62 2.59
C LEU A 195 34.83 47.83 1.82
#